data_AF-A0A645FC33-F1
#
_entry.id   AF-A0A645FC33-F1
#
_cell.length_a   1.000
_cell.length_b   1.000
_cell.length_c   1.000
_cell.angle_alpha   90.00
_cell.angle_beta   90.00
_cell.angle_gamma   90.00
#
_symmetry.space_group_name_H-M   'P 1'
#
loop_
_entity.id
_entity.type
_entity.pdbx_description
1 polymer ?
#
loop_
_entity_poly.entity_id
_entity_poly.type
_entity_poly.pdbx_seq_one_letter_code
_entity_poly.pdbx_strand_id
1 'polypeptide(L)' 'MVDAKYIGLIVLAVFSGSMLVYTWLSLYNRYDSSVVFYAALLIFSFSMMLVRAKTAQIN' A
#
# COMPACT_ATOMS: atom_id res chain seq x y z
N MET A 1 -7.49 19.42 -5.28
CA MET A 1 -6.50 18.91 -6.23
C MET A 1 -5.64 17.88 -5.52
N VAL A 2 -5.75 16.60 -5.91
CA VAL A 2 -4.82 15.56 -5.44
C VAL A 2 -3.49 15.85 -6.14
N ASP A 3 -2.48 16.15 -5.34
CA ASP A 3 -1.16 16.54 -5.84
C ASP A 3 -0.47 15.32 -6.47
N ALA A 4 0.16 15.48 -7.63
CA ALA A 4 0.81 14.40 -8.37
C ALA A 4 1.83 13.63 -7.53
N LYS A 5 2.46 14.29 -6.54
CA LYS A 5 3.35 13.67 -5.56
C LYS A 5 2.65 12.61 -4.71
N TYR A 6 1.40 12.84 -4.32
CA TYR A 6 0.62 11.88 -3.53
C TYR A 6 0.20 10.67 -4.36
N ILE A 7 -0.16 10.88 -5.63
CA ILE A 7 -0.45 9.79 -6.56
C ILE A 7 0.81 8.91 -6.73
N GLY A 8 1.98 9.53 -6.88
CA GLY A 8 3.27 8.82 -6.94
C GLY A 8 3.56 7.99 -5.68
N LEU A 9 3.33 8.56 -4.49
CA LEU A 9 3.53 7.86 -3.21
C LEU A 9 2.54 6.69 -3.02
N ILE A 10 1.28 6.85 -3.45
CA ILE A 10 0.28 5.78 -3.41
C ILE A 10 0.68 4.65 -4.35
N VAL A 11 1.05 4.96 -5.60
CA VAL A 11 1.49 3.95 -6.58
C VAL A 11 2.73 3.22 -6.08
N LEU A 12 3.70 3.93 -5.49
CA LEU A 12 4.89 3.33 -4.90
C LEU A 12 4.55 2.40 -3.72
N ALA A 13 3.63 2.81 -2.84
CA ALA A 13 3.18 2.00 -1.71
C ALA A 13 2.45 0.73 -2.18
N VAL A 14 1.59 0.85 -3.19
CA VAL A 14 0.90 -0.30 -3.81
C VAL A 14 1.91 -1.25 -4.42
N PHE A 15 2.84 -0.74 -5.24
CA PHE A 15 3.84 -1.55 -5.92
C PHE A 15 4.77 -2.26 -4.93
N SER A 16 5.25 -1.55 -3.91
CA SER A 16 6.09 -2.12 -2.87
C SER A 16 5.37 -3.20 -2.07
N GLY A 17 4.09 -2.99 -1.74
CA GLY A 17 3.28 -3.97 -1.03
C GLY A 17 3.01 -5.22 -1.89
N SER A 18 2.71 -5.04 -3.19
CA SER A 18 2.56 -6.16 -4.13
C SER A 18 3.85 -6.97 -4.30
N MET A 19 5.01 -6.31 -4.39
CA MET A 19 6.30 -7.00 -4.47
C MET A 19 6.66 -7.76 -3.19
N LEU A 20 6.31 -7.22 -2.01
CA LEU A 20 6.53 -7.90 -0.73
C LEU A 20 5.69 -9.19 -0.65
N VAL A 21 4.42 -9.12 -1.06
CA VAL A 21 3.52 -10.28 -1.15
C VAL A 21 4.03 -11.30 -2.15
N TYR A 22 4.46 -10.84 -3.32
CA TYR A 22 5.01 -11.70 -4.37
C TYR A 22 6.26 -12.45 -3.88
N THR A 23 7.16 -11.73 -3.20
CA THR A 23 8.36 -12.32 -2.59
C THR A 23 7.97 -13.34 -1.52
N TRP A 24 6.98 -13.03 -0.69
CA TRP A 24 6.46 -13.95 0.33
C TRP A 24 5.88 -15.22 -0.30
N LEU A 25 5.00 -15.09 -1.30
CA LEU A 25 4.42 -16.23 -2.01
C LEU A 25 5.48 -17.07 -2.71
N SER A 26 6.49 -16.43 -3.30
CA SER A 26 7.62 -17.11 -3.94
C SER A 26 8.48 -17.88 -2.94
N LEU A 27 8.65 -17.35 -1.72
CA LEU A 27 9.47 -17.99 -0.69
C LEU A 27 8.80 -19.25 -0.12
N TYR A 28 7.47 -19.21 0.04
CA TYR A 28 6.70 -20.31 0.62
C TYR A 28 6.07 -21.26 -0.42
N ASN A 29 6.23 -20.97 -1.72
CA ASN A 29 5.61 -21.69 -2.85
C ASN A 29 4.12 -22.03 -2.62
N ARG A 30 3.43 -21.17 -1.88
CA ARG A 30 2.05 -21.35 -1.45
C ARG A 30 1.32 -20.04 -1.65
N TYR A 31 0.36 -20.07 -2.57
CA TYR A 31 -0.51 -18.94 -2.85
C TYR A 31 -1.58 -18.84 -1.75
N ASP A 32 -1.24 -18.20 -0.63
CA ASP A 32 -2.21 -17.97 0.44
C ASP A 32 -2.96 -16.66 0.18
N SER A 33 -4.23 -16.78 -0.20
CA SER A 33 -5.13 -15.66 -0.49
C SER A 33 -5.27 -14.70 0.69
N SER A 34 -5.08 -15.18 1.92
CA SER A 34 -5.16 -14.38 3.14
C SER A 34 -4.01 -13.37 3.21
N VAL A 35 -2.79 -13.79 2.82
CA VAL A 35 -1.60 -12.93 2.83
C VAL A 35 -1.75 -11.78 1.84
N VAL A 36 -2.29 -12.08 0.65
CA VAL A 36 -2.60 -11.06 -0.37
C VAL A 36 -3.63 -10.06 0.15
N PHE A 37 -4.67 -10.54 0.84
CA PHE A 37 -5.72 -9.70 1.42
C PHE A 37 -5.17 -8.78 2.52
N TYR A 38 -4.37 -9.29 3.46
CA TYR A 38 -3.77 -8.48 4.52
C TYR A 38 -2.82 -7.41 3.97
N ALA A 39 -2.08 -7.72 2.91
CA ALA A 39 -1.21 -6.74 2.28
C ALA A 39 -1.99 -5.66 1.53
N ALA A 40 -3.09 -5.99 0.86
CA ALA A 40 -3.98 -5.00 0.27
C ALA A 40 -4.57 -4.05 1.33
N LEU A 41 -4.99 -4.58 2.48
CA LEU A 41 -5.44 -3.80 3.64
C LEU A 41 -4.34 -2.88 4.19
N LEU A 42 -3.09 -3.35 4.23
CA LEU A 42 -1.94 -2.57 4.68
C LEU A 42 -1.66 -1.39 3.74
N ILE A 43 -1.62 -1.66 2.43
CA ILE A 43 -1.44 -0.64 1.38
C ILE A 43 -2.56 0.40 1.45
N PHE A 44 -3.80 -0.05 1.66
CA PHE A 44 -4.95 0.81 1.81
C PHE A 44 -4.85 1.68 3.08
N SER A 45 -4.43 1.10 4.20
CA SER A 45 -4.20 1.83 5.45
C SER A 45 -3.10 2.89 5.31
N PHE A 46 -1.99 2.57 4.64
CA PHE A 46 -0.94 3.56 4.33
C PHE A 46 -1.44 4.68 3.43
N SER A 47 -2.25 4.35 2.42
CA SER A 47 -2.86 5.33 1.52
C SER A 47 -3.80 6.28 2.28
N MET A 48 -4.66 5.74 3.15
CA MET A 48 -5.50 6.54 4.04
C MET A 48 -4.68 7.39 5.01
N MET A 49 -3.61 6.84 5.58
CA MET A 49 -2.75 7.58 6.52
C MET A 49 -2.07 8.77 5.83
N LEU A 50 -1.58 8.59 4.60
CA LEU A 50 -1.02 9.67 3.78
C LEU A 50 -2.06 10.75 3.45
N VAL A 51 -3.28 10.33 3.05
CA VAL A 51 -4.39 11.28 2.79
C VAL A 51 -4.76 12.05 4.06
N ARG A 52 -4.81 11.36 5.21
CA ARG A 52 -5.14 11.95 6.50
C ARG A 52 -4.06 12.91 7.00
N ALA A 53 -2.78 12.58 6.79
CA ALA A 53 -1.65 13.46 7.09
C ALA A 53 -1.71 14.77 6.28
N LYS A 54 -2.16 14.70 5.01
CA LYS A 54 -2.41 15.91 4.20
C LYS A 54 -3.50 16.79 4.81
N THR A 55 -4.59 16.23 5.30
CA THR A 55 -5.67 17.00 5.94
C THR A 55 -5.30 17.56 7.31
N ALA A 56 -4.43 16.88 8.07
CA ALA A 56 -3.97 17.35 9.39
C ALA A 56 -2.98 18.52 9.32
N GLN A 57 -2.29 18.70 8.19
CA GLN A 57 -1.38 19.84 7.96
C GLN A 57 -2.10 21.12 7.50
N ILE A 58 -3.41 21.07 7.28
CA ILE A 58 -4.21 22.21 6.78
C ILE A 58 -4.99 22.91 7.91
N ASN A 59 -5.00 22.35 9.12
CA ASN A 59 -5.47 22.99 10.36
C ASN A 59 -4.28 23.44 11.22
#